data_AF-A0A4Q5QXW4-F1
#
_entry.id   AF-A0A4Q5QXW4-F1
#
_cell.length_a   1.000
_cell.length_b   1.000
_cell.length_c   1.000
_cell.angle_alpha   90.00
_cell.angle_beta   90.00
_cell.angle_gamma   90.00
#
_symmetry.space_group_name_H-M   'P 1'
#
loop_
_entity.id
_entity.type
_entity.pdbx_description
1 polymer ?
#
loop_
_entity_poly.entity_id
_entity_poly.type
_entity_poly.pdbx_seq_one_letter_code
_entity_poly.pdbx_strand_id
1 'polypeptide(L)'
;RMMEIYLNIAEWGDGIYGAQAASRHWFGKDASRLSRGEAALLAAVLPNPITRSAGRPSPGVRRRAAQIQAMMGQIEGLTGCLRR
;
A
#
# COMPACT_ATOMS: atom_id res chain seq x y z
N ARG A 1 -8.11 0.06 -14.78
CA ARG A 1 -6.95 -0.08 -15.69
C ARG A 1 -5.89 1.03 -15.52
N MET A 2 -6.20 2.23 -15.00
CA MET A 2 -5.19 3.26 -14.66
C MET A 2 -4.38 3.02 -13.37
N MET A 3 -4.92 2.32 -12.36
CA MET A 3 -4.18 2.06 -11.10
C MET A 3 -3.07 1.01 -11.23
N GLU A 4 -3.19 0.08 -12.18
CA GLU A 4 -2.23 -1.00 -12.39
C GLU A 4 -0.88 -0.49 -12.91
N ILE A 5 -0.91 0.55 -13.74
CA ILE A 5 0.30 1.20 -14.29
C ILE A 5 0.99 2.05 -13.20
N TYR A 6 0.23 2.70 -12.31
CA TYR A 6 0.80 3.48 -11.21
C TYR A 6 1.40 2.63 -10.08
N LEU A 7 0.88 1.43 -9.80
CA LEU A 7 1.45 0.54 -8.79
C LEU A 7 2.72 -0.20 -9.25
N ASN A 8 2.96 -0.34 -10.55
CA ASN A 8 4.13 -1.04 -11.10
C ASN A 8 5.36 -0.13 -11.28
N ILE A 9 5.16 1.19 -11.37
CA ILE A 9 6.25 2.17 -11.57
C ILE A 9 6.69 2.83 -10.25
N ALA A 10 5.89 2.70 -9.20
CA ALA A 10 6.27 3.21 -7.90
C ALA A 10 7.47 2.44 -7.33
N GLU A 11 8.52 3.19 -6.98
CA GLU A 11 9.65 2.72 -6.20
C GLU A 11 9.23 2.65 -4.73
N TRP A 12 9.39 1.50 -4.07
CA TRP A 12 8.98 1.24 -2.68
C TRP A 12 10.18 1.10 -1.73
N GLY A 13 11.36 1.55 -2.20
CA GLY A 13 12.69 1.47 -1.59
C GLY A 13 13.76 1.37 -2.69
N ASP A 14 15.04 1.52 -2.34
CA ASP A 14 16.16 1.49 -3.30
C ASP A 14 16.14 0.22 -4.16
N GLY A 15 15.79 0.36 -5.44
CA GLY A 15 15.68 -0.74 -6.41
C GLY A 15 14.43 -1.63 -6.30
N ILE A 16 13.43 -1.29 -5.48
CA ILE A 16 12.22 -2.08 -5.30
C ILE A 16 11.06 -1.50 -6.12
N TYR A 17 10.79 -2.10 -7.28
CA TYR A 17 9.70 -1.66 -8.16
C TYR A 17 8.52 -2.61 -8.09
N GLY A 18 7.33 -2.02 -7.97
CA GLY A 18 6.07 -2.77 -7.98
C GLY A 18 5.65 -3.35 -6.62
N ALA A 19 4.33 -3.42 -6.42
CA ALA A 19 3.73 -3.87 -5.17
C ALA A 19 4.10 -5.30 -4.78
N GLN A 20 4.32 -6.18 -5.76
CA GLN A 20 4.70 -7.57 -5.53
C GLN A 20 6.11 -7.67 -4.91
N ALA A 21 7.07 -6.92 -5.45
CA ALA A 21 8.43 -6.87 -4.90
C ALA A 21 8.43 -6.24 -3.51
N ALA A 22 7.69 -5.13 -3.33
CA ALA A 22 7.55 -4.46 -2.04
C ALA A 22 6.91 -5.36 -0.96
N SER A 23 5.87 -6.12 -1.33
CA SER A 23 5.21 -7.07 -0.44
C SER A 23 6.16 -8.17 0.05
N ARG A 24 6.95 -8.74 -0.87
CA ARG A 24 7.94 -9.77 -0.54
C ARG A 24 9.08 -9.20 0.31
N HIS A 25 9.56 -8.00 -0.02
CA HIS A 25 10.65 -7.36 0.69
C HIS A 25 10.27 -6.97 2.13
N TRP A 26 9.12 -6.31 2.32
CA TRP A 26 8.73 -5.78 3.64
C TRP A 26 7.97 -6.78 4.51
N PHE A 27 7.24 -7.73 3.91
CA PHE A 27 6.33 -8.63 4.64
C PHE A 27 6.54 -10.12 4.32
N GLY A 28 7.46 -10.49 3.44
CA GLY A 28 7.77 -11.88 3.14
C GLY A 28 6.65 -12.67 2.45
N LYS A 29 5.69 -12.00 1.81
CA LYS A 29 4.53 -12.64 1.17
C LYS A 29 4.12 -11.99 -0.13
N ASP A 30 3.29 -12.68 -0.91
CA ASP A 30 2.71 -12.16 -2.14
C ASP A 30 1.76 -10.99 -1.88
N ALA A 31 1.69 -10.04 -2.82
CA ALA A 31 0.83 -8.87 -2.72
C ALA A 31 -0.66 -9.24 -2.60
N SER A 32 -1.06 -10.37 -3.20
CA SER A 32 -2.41 -10.94 -3.06
C SER A 32 -2.75 -11.42 -1.65
N ARG A 33 -1.74 -11.60 -0.78
CA ARG A 33 -1.88 -12.07 0.60
C ARG A 33 -1.69 -10.96 1.63
N LEU A 34 -1.54 -9.71 1.17
CA LEU A 34 -1.47 -8.57 2.07
C LEU A 34 -2.81 -8.37 2.76
N SER A 35 -2.76 -8.12 4.07
CA SER A 35 -3.89 -7.56 4.79
C SER A 35 -4.12 -6.11 4.35
N ARG A 36 -5.33 -5.60 4.61
CA ARG A 36 -5.67 -4.18 4.37
C ARG A 36 -4.69 -3.22 5.04
N GLY A 37 -4.24 -3.55 6.25
CA GLY A 37 -3.28 -2.73 6.99
C GLY A 37 -1.89 -2.70 6.34
N GLU A 38 -1.41 -3.83 5.84
CA GLU A 38 -0.10 -3.91 5.18
C GLU A 38 -0.13 -3.23 3.80
N ALA A 39 -1.23 -3.38 3.06
CA ALA A 39 -1.45 -2.63 1.82
C ALA A 39 -1.50 -1.11 2.08
N ALA A 40 -2.15 -0.67 3.17
CA ALA A 40 -2.19 0.73 3.56
C ALA A 40 -0.80 1.25 4.02
N LEU A 41 0.00 0.42 4.68
CA LEU A 41 1.39 0.75 5.05
C LEU A 41 2.28 0.93 3.83
N LEU A 42 2.18 0.04 2.84
CA LEU A 42 2.85 0.24 1.55
C LEU A 42 2.42 1.59 0.96
N ALA A 43 1.11 1.83 0.80
CA ALA A 43 0.62 3.07 0.20
C ALA A 43 1.07 4.33 0.96
N ALA A 44 1.25 4.25 2.29
CA ALA A 44 1.71 5.35 3.12
C ALA A 44 3.20 5.72 2.93
N VAL A 45 4.03 4.80 2.44
CA VAL A 45 5.47 5.05 2.21
C VAL A 45 5.78 5.62 0.83
N LEU A 46 4.87 5.49 -0.14
CA LEU A 46 5.01 6.01 -1.51
C LEU A 46 5.42 7.49 -1.66
N PRO A 47 5.00 8.44 -0.79
CA PRO A 47 5.42 9.83 -0.95
C PRO A 47 6.92 10.05 -0.71
N ASN A 48 7.60 9.14 0.01
CA ASN A 48 9.04 9.20 0.25
C ASN A 48 9.55 7.80 0.65
N PRO A 49 9.71 6.89 -0.33
CA PRO A 49 10.00 5.47 -0.08
C PRO A 49 11.44 5.22 0.38
N ILE A 50 12.36 6.16 0.12
CA ILE A 50 13.78 6.06 0.49
C ILE A 50 13.98 6.20 2.00
N THR A 51 13.19 7.05 2.66
CA THR A 51 13.32 7.33 4.11
C THR A 51 12.27 6.63 4.97
N ARG A 52 11.24 6.03 4.36
CA ARG A 52 10.09 5.44 5.06
C ARG A 52 10.04 3.93 4.82
N SER A 53 10.04 3.16 5.90
CA SER A 53 9.91 1.70 5.85
C SER A 53 8.49 1.24 6.11
N ALA A 54 7.95 0.38 5.24
CA ALA A 54 6.66 -0.26 5.47
C ALA A 54 6.74 -1.41 6.50
N GLY A 55 7.88 -2.11 6.57
CA GLY A 55 8.16 -3.14 7.56
C GLY A 55 8.52 -2.60 8.96
N ARG A 56 9.04 -1.36 9.03
CA ARG A 56 9.34 -0.65 10.28
C ARG A 56 8.79 0.78 10.22
N PRO A 57 7.46 0.97 10.26
CA PRO A 57 6.86 2.28 10.04
C PRO A 57 7.13 3.22 11.20
N SER A 58 7.46 4.48 10.88
CA SER A 58 7.51 5.55 11.88
C SER A 58 6.09 5.90 12.37
N PRO A 59 5.94 6.63 13.50
CA PRO A 59 4.61 7.07 13.97
C PRO A 59 3.81 7.84 12.90
N GLY A 60 4.49 8.67 12.10
CA GLY A 60 3.86 9.40 10.99
C GLY A 60 3.35 8.48 9.87
N VAL A 61 4.13 7.44 9.53
CA VAL A 61 3.72 6.42 8.54
C VAL A 61 2.51 5.64 9.05
N ARG A 62 2.52 5.23 10.32
CA ARG A 62 1.37 4.53 10.95
C ARG A 62 0.09 5.39 10.89
N ARG A 63 0.19 6.68 11.22
CA ARG A 63 -0.95 7.61 11.16
C ARG A 63 -1.50 7.73 9.74
N ARG A 64 -0.62 7.87 8.74
CA ARG A 64 -1.01 7.96 7.33
C ARG A 64 -1.66 6.66 6.84
N ALA A 65 -1.10 5.50 7.21
CA ALA A 65 -1.67 4.19 6.87
C ALA A 65 -3.07 4.01 7.46
N ALA A 66 -3.29 4.42 8.72
CA ALA A 66 -4.61 4.38 9.34
C ALA A 66 -5.64 5.24 8.59
N GLN A 67 -5.27 6.43 8.12
CA GLN A 67 -6.13 7.27 7.28
C GLN A 67 -6.47 6.58 5.96
N ILE A 68 -5.48 5.98 5.30
CA ILE A 68 -5.67 5.25 4.04
C ILE A 68 -6.61 4.06 4.24
N GLN A 69 -6.41 3.28 5.30
CA GLN A 69 -7.25 2.14 5.62
C GLN A 69 -8.70 2.56 5.91
N ALA A 70 -8.92 3.67 6.61
CA ALA A 70 -10.26 4.21 6.85
C ALA A 70 -10.95 4.62 5.53
N MET A 71 -10.22 5.24 4.61
CA MET A 71 -10.74 5.59 3.28
C MET A 71 -11.09 4.34 2.43
N MET A 72 -10.28 3.27 2.51
CA MET A 72 -10.57 2.01 1.81
C MET A 72 -11.92 1.42 2.23
N GLY A 73 -12.25 1.46 3.52
CA GLY A 73 -13.55 0.99 4.02
C GLY A 73 -14.73 1.80 3.48
N GLN A 74 -14.55 3.11 3.28
CA GLN A 74 -15.58 3.98 2.67
C GLN A 74 -15.78 3.66 1.18
N ILE A 75 -14.70 3.42 0.43
CA ILE A 75 -14.76 3.07 -1.00
C ILE A 75 -15.45 1.71 -1.20
N GLU A 76 -15.27 0.74 -0.31
CA GLU A 76 -16.01 -0.53 -0.38
C GLU A 76 -17.51 -0.37 -0.19
N GLY A 77 -17.92 0.53 0.71
CA GLY A 77 -19.34 0.90 0.85
C GLY A 77 -19.92 1.49 -0.44
N LEU A 78 -19.14 2.31 -1.14
CA LEU A 78 -19.55 2.96 -2.40
C LEU A 78 -19.53 2.01 -3.60
N THR A 79 -18.56 1.10 -3.66
CA THR A 79 -18.44 0.09 -4.73
C THR A 79 -19.37 -1.10 -4.53
N GLY A 80 -19.92 -1.30 -3.34
CA GLY A 80 -21.04 -2.21 -3.11
C GLY A 80 -22.25 -1.90 -3.99
N CYS A 81 -22.46 -0.63 -4.35
CA CYS A 81 -23.51 -0.21 -5.29
C CYS A 81 -23.19 -0.55 -6.75
N LEU A 82 -21.91 -0.73 -7.11
CA LEU A 82 -21.45 -1.04 -8.48
C LEU A 82 -21.38 -2.55 -8.75
N ARG A 83 -21.72 -3.39 -7.76
CA ARG A 83 -21.71 -4.86 -7.88
C ARG A 83 -23.11 -5.47 -7.96
N ARG A 84 -24.13 -4.66 -8.28
CA ARG A 84 -25.46 -5.13 -8.70
C ARG A 84 -25.60 -5.05 -10.21
#